data_AF-A0A6A5VLU7-F1
#
_entry.id   AF-A0A6A5VLU7-F1
#
_cell.length_a   1.000
_cell.length_b   1.000
_cell.length_c   1.000
_cell.angle_alpha   90.00
_cell.angle_beta   90.00
_cell.angle_gamma   90.00
#
_symmetry.space_group_name_H-M   'P 1'
#
loop_
_entity.id
_entity.type
_entity.pdbx_description
1 polymer ?
#
loop_
_entity_poly.entity_id
_entity_poly.type
_entity_poly.pdbx_seq_one_letter_code
_entity_poly.pdbx_strand_id
1 'polypeptide(L)'
;YRQIADFHLQLYQLDFTAIGALSIGDDDRIVEHARPLTLKMQEIETHSGFSSATEFFNYVAQQDLQHLHGQANSVDDTADAEAKLVFRHQLLANIPQFVRRDQDLGPFKLACDDMCYGNMLVNNPQDLNILAVIDWE
;
A
#
# COMPACT_ATOMS: atom_id res chain seq x y z
N TYR A 1 6.82 21.38 7.87
CA TYR A 1 7.25 20.08 8.44
C TYR A 1 6.44 19.67 9.67
N ARG A 2 6.33 20.50 10.73
CA ARG A 2 5.57 20.14 11.95
C ARG A 2 4.15 19.62 11.66
N GLN A 3 3.37 20.36 10.86
CA GLN A 3 2.02 19.97 10.45
C GLN A 3 1.98 18.59 9.77
N ILE A 4 2.94 18.30 8.89
CA ILE A 4 3.05 17.01 8.17
C ILE A 4 3.35 15.86 9.15
N ALA A 5 4.27 16.08 10.09
CA ALA A 5 4.57 15.12 11.14
C ALA A 5 3.33 14.87 12.02
N ASP A 6 2.55 15.91 12.33
CA ASP A 6 1.31 15.81 13.09
C ASP A 6 0.26 14.98 12.31
N PHE A 7 0.17 15.10 10.98
CA PHE A 7 -0.68 14.23 10.15
C PHE A 7 -0.22 12.77 10.22
N HIS A 8 1.08 12.49 10.02
CA HIS A 8 1.58 11.11 10.12
C HIS A 8 1.28 10.47 11.48
N LEU A 9 1.41 11.22 12.57
CA LEU A 9 1.07 10.74 13.91
C LEU A 9 -0.43 10.45 14.05
N GLN A 10 -1.29 11.30 13.53
CA GLN A 10 -2.75 11.08 13.53
C GLN A 10 -3.13 9.85 12.71
N LEU A 11 -2.54 9.66 11.53
CA LEU A 11 -2.80 8.49 10.67
C LEU A 11 -2.32 7.19 11.34
N TYR A 12 -1.16 7.24 11.99
CA TYR A 12 -0.62 6.07 12.71
C TYR A 12 -1.48 5.67 13.92
N GLN A 13 -2.30 6.57 14.47
CA GLN A 13 -3.22 6.23 15.55
C GLN A 13 -4.45 5.46 15.07
N LEU A 14 -4.71 5.43 13.76
CA LEU A 14 -5.79 4.64 13.18
C LEU A 14 -5.38 3.17 13.12
N ASP A 15 -6.19 2.31 13.74
CA ASP A 15 -6.02 0.86 13.74
C ASP A 15 -7.06 0.22 12.83
N PHE A 16 -6.58 -0.68 11.98
CA PHE A 16 -7.38 -1.44 11.05
C PHE A 16 -7.25 -2.95 11.32
N THR A 17 -8.32 -3.70 11.08
CA THR A 17 -8.42 -5.15 11.32
C THR A 17 -7.92 -6.00 10.16
N ALA A 18 -7.83 -5.43 8.97
CA ALA A 18 -7.43 -6.05 7.72
C ALA A 18 -6.70 -5.03 6.82
N ILE A 19 -5.94 -5.55 5.85
CA ILE A 19 -5.28 -4.78 4.80
C ILE A 19 -6.23 -4.72 3.60
N GLY A 20 -6.67 -3.51 3.22
CA GLY A 20 -7.65 -3.29 2.15
C GLY A 20 -7.75 -1.81 1.79
N ALA A 21 -8.62 -1.44 0.84
CA ALA A 21 -9.03 -0.03 0.75
C ALA A 21 -10.04 0.32 1.82
N LEU A 22 -10.00 1.61 2.12
CA LEU A 22 -11.02 2.30 2.86
C LEU A 22 -12.26 2.48 1.97
N SER A 23 -13.42 2.12 2.52
CA SER A 23 -14.73 2.52 2.00
C SER A 23 -15.47 3.32 3.04
N ILE A 24 -16.37 4.18 2.60
CA ILE A 24 -17.33 4.84 3.49
C ILE A 24 -18.56 3.93 3.51
N GLY A 25 -18.89 3.40 4.69
CA GLY A 25 -20.11 2.61 4.91
C GLY A 25 -21.35 3.50 4.90
N ASP A 26 -22.52 2.88 4.82
CA ASP A 26 -23.83 3.58 4.78
C ASP A 26 -24.10 4.46 6.02
N ASP A 27 -23.32 4.30 7.09
CA ASP A 27 -23.37 5.07 8.34
C ASP A 27 -22.29 6.17 8.44
N ASP A 28 -21.69 6.58 7.32
CA ASP A 28 -20.57 7.53 7.21
C ASP A 28 -19.30 7.10 7.95
N ARG A 29 -19.19 5.84 8.40
CA ARG A 29 -17.96 5.33 9.01
C ARG A 29 -17.01 4.81 7.95
N ILE A 30 -15.71 4.97 8.22
CA ILE A 30 -14.68 4.32 7.42
C ILE A 30 -14.69 2.84 7.76
N VAL A 31 -14.96 2.00 6.76
CA VAL A 31 -14.98 0.55 6.90
C VAL A 31 -14.01 -0.08 5.90
N GLU A 32 -13.28 -1.10 6.35
CA GLU A 32 -12.31 -1.90 5.58
C GLU A 32 -13.03 -2.95 4.72
N HIS A 33 -13.92 -2.50 3.85
CA HIS A 33 -14.74 -3.40 3.03
C HIS A 33 -14.50 -3.24 1.54
N ALA A 34 -13.55 -2.40 1.11
CA ALA A 34 -13.32 -2.13 -0.30
C ALA A 34 -11.91 -2.41 -0.80
N ARG A 35 -11.80 -2.40 -2.14
CA ARG A 35 -10.68 -2.81 -2.98
C ARG A 35 -9.53 -1.79 -2.91
N PRO A 36 -8.27 -2.17 -2.60
CA PRO A 36 -7.15 -1.23 -2.47
C PRO A 36 -6.98 -0.36 -3.74
N LEU A 37 -6.64 0.93 -3.58
CA LEU A 37 -6.89 1.97 -4.60
C LEU A 37 -5.67 2.40 -5.44
N THR A 38 -4.55 1.68 -5.42
CA THR A 38 -3.43 1.97 -6.34
C THR A 38 -3.65 1.33 -7.72
N LEU A 39 -3.04 1.88 -8.77
CA LEU A 39 -3.05 1.34 -10.16
C LEU A 39 -2.58 -0.13 -10.27
N LYS A 40 -1.64 -0.58 -9.41
CA LYS A 40 -1.26 -2.00 -9.29
C LYS A 40 -2.29 -2.81 -8.49
N MET A 41 -2.99 -2.17 -7.57
CA MET A 41 -3.96 -2.78 -6.66
C MET A 41 -5.37 -2.93 -7.26
N GLN A 42 -5.69 -2.25 -8.37
CA GLN A 42 -6.93 -2.52 -9.12
C GLN A 42 -7.04 -3.98 -9.58
N GLU A 43 -5.92 -4.68 -9.79
CA GLU A 43 -5.87 -6.12 -10.09
C GLU A 43 -6.01 -7.02 -8.83
N ILE A 44 -6.09 -6.45 -7.62
CA ILE A 44 -6.61 -7.12 -6.41
C ILE A 44 -8.14 -7.18 -6.51
N GLU A 45 -8.63 -7.64 -7.66
CA GLU A 45 -10.01 -7.53 -8.08
C GLU A 45 -10.93 -8.56 -7.40
N THR A 46 -10.38 -9.41 -6.52
CA THR A 46 -11.02 -10.67 -6.10
C THR A 46 -11.00 -10.97 -4.60
N HIS A 47 -10.30 -10.20 -3.77
CA HIS A 47 -10.16 -10.56 -2.36
C HIS A 47 -10.81 -9.51 -1.44
N SER A 48 -11.71 -9.96 -0.58
CA SER A 48 -11.94 -9.31 0.71
C SER A 48 -10.59 -9.02 1.36
N GLY A 49 -10.42 -7.88 2.04
CA GLY A 49 -9.13 -7.45 2.60
C GLY A 49 -8.37 -8.57 3.34
N PHE A 50 -7.04 -8.48 3.37
CA PHE A 50 -6.17 -9.51 3.94
C PHE A 50 -6.14 -9.41 5.47
N SER A 51 -6.22 -10.55 6.14
CA SER A 51 -6.19 -10.62 7.61
C SER A 51 -4.78 -10.71 8.20
N SER A 52 -3.77 -10.90 7.34
CA SER A 52 -2.38 -11.11 7.70
C SER A 52 -1.44 -10.33 6.77
N ALA A 53 -0.38 -9.75 7.33
CA ALA A 53 0.71 -9.14 6.56
C ALA A 53 1.43 -10.18 5.69
N THR A 54 1.65 -11.39 6.20
CA THR A 54 2.24 -12.50 5.46
C THR A 54 1.38 -12.87 4.26
N GLU A 55 0.07 -12.96 4.43
CA GLU A 55 -0.87 -13.26 3.34
C GLU A 55 -0.80 -12.16 2.25
N PHE A 56 -0.89 -10.90 2.66
CA PHE A 56 -0.79 -9.74 1.77
C PHE A 56 0.52 -9.72 0.98
N PHE A 57 1.68 -9.83 1.64
CA PHE A 57 2.97 -9.76 0.96
C PHE A 57 3.20 -10.95 0.03
N ASN A 58 2.73 -12.15 0.39
CA ASN A 58 2.80 -13.30 -0.51
C ASN A 58 1.94 -13.09 -1.75
N TYR A 59 0.72 -12.59 -1.58
CA TYR A 59 -0.18 -12.28 -2.68
C TYR A 59 0.47 -11.30 -3.67
N VAL A 60 0.97 -10.16 -3.17
CA VAL A 60 1.60 -9.12 -3.99
C VAL A 60 2.83 -9.66 -4.73
N ALA A 61 3.71 -10.39 -4.03
CA ALA A 61 4.92 -10.92 -4.64
C ALA A 61 4.62 -12.01 -5.70
N GLN A 62 3.58 -12.83 -5.49
CA GLN A 62 3.13 -13.80 -6.48
C GLN A 62 2.54 -13.13 -7.72
N GLN A 63 1.74 -12.08 -7.52
CA GLN A 63 1.19 -11.27 -8.62
C GLN A 63 2.32 -10.63 -9.45
N ASP A 64 3.32 -10.04 -8.80
CA ASP A 64 4.49 -9.46 -9.49
C ASP A 64 5.28 -10.50 -10.31
N LEU A 65 5.31 -11.76 -9.87
CA LEU A 65 5.90 -12.87 -10.63
C LEU A 65 5.03 -13.29 -11.82
N GLN A 66 3.71 -13.38 -11.62
CA GLN A 66 2.76 -13.66 -12.71
C GLN A 66 2.81 -12.58 -13.79
N HIS A 67 2.93 -11.31 -13.42
CA HIS A 67 3.08 -10.21 -14.38
C HIS A 67 4.35 -10.32 -15.20
N LEU A 68 5.48 -10.67 -14.57
CA LEU A 68 6.72 -10.88 -15.31
C LEU A 68 6.58 -11.99 -16.37
N HIS A 69 5.85 -13.07 -16.04
CA HIS A 69 5.55 -14.14 -16.99
C HIS A 69 4.60 -13.70 -18.10
N GLY A 70 3.59 -12.88 -17.78
CA GLY A 70 2.57 -12.42 -18.73
C GLY A 70 3.02 -11.26 -19.63
N GLN A 71 4.02 -10.48 -19.22
CA GLN A 71 4.47 -9.26 -19.90
C GLN A 71 5.87 -9.45 -20.47
N ALA A 72 6.01 -10.27 -21.51
CA ALA A 72 7.30 -10.51 -22.18
C ALA A 72 7.93 -9.22 -22.75
N ASN A 73 7.13 -8.20 -23.03
CA ASN A 73 7.58 -6.86 -23.43
C ASN A 73 8.23 -6.06 -22.29
N SER A 74 8.17 -6.54 -21.05
CA SER A 74 8.86 -5.94 -19.90
C SER A 74 10.30 -6.42 -19.75
N VAL A 75 10.77 -7.33 -20.59
CA VAL A 75 12.11 -7.91 -20.56
C VAL A 75 12.89 -7.45 -21.79
N ASP A 76 14.09 -6.91 -21.57
CA ASP A 76 14.95 -6.42 -22.65
C ASP A 76 15.78 -7.55 -23.29
N ASP A 77 16.38 -8.40 -22.46
CA ASP A 77 17.19 -9.54 -22.88
C ASP A 77 17.20 -10.66 -21.83
N THR A 78 17.93 -11.75 -22.10
CA THR A 78 18.02 -12.90 -21.20
C THR A 78 18.59 -12.54 -19.82
N ALA A 79 19.58 -11.65 -19.76
CA ALA A 79 20.20 -11.28 -18.49
C ALA A 79 19.24 -10.45 -17.63
N ASP A 80 18.48 -9.55 -18.25
CA ASP A 80 17.41 -8.80 -17.60
C ASP A 80 16.28 -9.73 -17.10
N ALA A 81 15.86 -10.71 -17.89
CA ALA A 81 14.92 -11.75 -17.45
C ALA A 81 15.43 -12.52 -16.23
N GLU A 82 16.67 -13.01 -16.29
CA GLU A 82 17.29 -13.73 -15.18
C GLU A 82 17.35 -12.88 -13.91
N ALA A 83 17.80 -11.63 -14.02
CA ALA A 83 17.85 -10.71 -12.89
C ALA A 83 16.45 -10.47 -12.28
N LYS A 84 15.44 -10.22 -13.12
CA LYS A 84 14.05 -9.99 -12.68
C LYS A 84 13.42 -11.21 -12.03
N LEU A 85 13.73 -12.42 -12.52
CA LEU A 85 13.27 -13.69 -11.94
C LEU A 85 13.95 -13.96 -10.60
N VAL A 86 15.28 -13.82 -10.53
CA VAL A 86 16.05 -14.02 -9.29
C VAL A 86 15.56 -13.06 -8.21
N PHE A 87 15.39 -11.78 -8.52
CA PHE A 87 14.89 -10.79 -7.58
C PHE A 87 13.53 -11.17 -6.99
N ARG A 88 12.55 -11.57 -7.81
CA ARG A 88 11.20 -11.92 -7.34
C ARG A 88 11.17 -13.21 -6.52
N HIS A 89 11.96 -14.21 -6.89
CA HIS A 89 12.10 -15.43 -6.08
C HIS A 89 12.79 -15.15 -4.75
N GLN A 90 13.80 -14.28 -4.73
CA GLN A 90 14.43 -13.82 -3.49
C GLN A 90 13.44 -13.05 -2.62
N LEU A 91 12.63 -12.15 -3.20
CA LEU A 91 11.58 -11.45 -2.45
C LEU A 91 10.64 -12.45 -1.77
N LEU A 92 10.08 -13.40 -2.52
CA LEU A 92 9.20 -14.46 -1.99
C LEU A 92 9.85 -15.24 -0.84
N ALA A 93 11.11 -15.68 -1.02
CA ALA A 93 11.83 -16.44 -0.01
C ALA A 93 12.11 -15.63 1.27
N ASN A 94 12.18 -14.30 1.19
CA ASN A 94 12.51 -13.44 2.32
C ASN A 94 11.29 -12.81 3.01
N ILE A 95 10.06 -12.93 2.48
CA ILE A 95 8.84 -12.42 3.15
C ILE A 95 8.76 -12.79 4.64
N PRO A 96 9.02 -14.05 5.07
CA PRO A 96 8.94 -14.40 6.49
C PRO A 96 9.93 -13.65 7.40
N GLN A 97 10.97 -13.03 6.83
CA GLN A 97 11.95 -12.22 7.56
C GLN A 97 11.54 -10.75 7.67
N PHE A 98 10.70 -10.27 6.74
CA PHE A 98 10.17 -8.90 6.75
C PHE A 98 8.88 -8.76 7.57
N VAL A 99 8.22 -9.88 7.87
CA VAL A 99 7.01 -9.89 8.70
C VAL A 99 7.35 -10.27 10.13
N ARG A 100 7.09 -9.34 11.05
CA ARG A 100 7.14 -9.60 12.48
C ARG A 100 5.98 -10.50 12.90
N ARG A 101 6.29 -11.66 13.47
CA ARG A 101 5.28 -12.66 13.89
C ARG A 101 4.25 -12.09 14.86
N ASP A 102 4.65 -11.16 15.72
CA ASP A 102 3.78 -10.52 16.72
C ASP A 102 2.90 -9.41 16.14
N GLN A 103 3.11 -9.03 14.88
CA GLN A 103 2.34 -8.00 14.16
C GLN A 103 1.71 -8.54 12.87
N ASP A 104 1.81 -9.84 12.60
CA ASP A 104 1.33 -10.44 11.36
C ASP A 104 -0.18 -10.24 11.19
N LEU A 105 -0.94 -10.33 12.28
CA LEU A 105 -2.39 -10.19 12.30
C LEU A 105 -2.85 -8.76 12.68
N GLY A 106 -1.95 -7.78 12.56
CA GLY A 106 -2.23 -6.38 12.86
C GLY A 106 -1.88 -5.94 14.29
N PRO A 107 -2.39 -4.77 14.74
CA PRO A 107 -3.28 -3.88 13.98
C PRO A 107 -2.57 -3.28 12.77
N PHE A 108 -3.31 -3.16 11.66
CA PHE A 108 -2.80 -2.55 10.44
C PHE A 108 -2.96 -1.03 10.49
N LYS A 109 -2.11 -0.32 9.74
CA LYS A 109 -2.02 1.15 9.76
C LYS A 109 -2.28 1.70 8.37
N LEU A 110 -2.91 2.86 8.31
CA LEU A 110 -3.02 3.61 7.06
C LEU A 110 -1.65 4.15 6.67
N ALA A 111 -1.22 3.84 5.45
CA ALA A 111 -0.02 4.39 4.84
C ALA A 111 -0.43 5.18 3.59
N CYS A 112 0.19 6.33 3.40
CA CYS A 112 0.15 7.11 2.16
C CYS A 112 1.60 7.28 1.72
N ASP A 113 1.91 6.88 0.48
CA ASP A 113 3.27 6.91 -0.06
C ASP A 113 3.63 8.28 -0.68
N ASP A 114 2.63 9.09 -1.05
CA ASP A 114 2.82 10.42 -1.65
C ASP A 114 2.33 11.60 -0.79
N MET A 115 2.88 11.70 0.42
CA MET A 115 2.68 12.87 1.31
C MET A 115 3.55 14.08 0.89
N CYS A 116 3.64 14.36 -0.41
CA CYS A 116 4.41 15.47 -0.95
C CYS A 116 3.63 16.80 -0.89
N TYR A 117 4.34 17.93 -1.08
CA TYR A 117 3.73 19.26 -1.03
C TYR A 117 2.66 19.49 -2.11
N GLY A 118 2.74 18.77 -3.24
CA GLY A 118 1.75 18.85 -4.31
C GLY A 118 0.35 18.41 -3.88
N ASN A 119 0.28 17.55 -2.87
CA ASN A 119 -0.95 16.93 -2.39
C ASN A 119 -1.51 17.63 -1.14
N MET A 120 -0.99 18.81 -0.79
CA MET A 120 -1.38 19.56 0.42
C MET A 120 -2.07 20.87 0.06
N LEU A 121 -3.35 20.99 0.40
CA LEU A 121 -4.11 22.22 0.25
C LEU A 121 -3.88 23.12 1.47
N VAL A 122 -3.42 24.35 1.24
CA VAL A 122 -3.14 25.31 2.32
C VAL A 122 -4.13 26.49 2.32
N ASN A 123 -4.31 27.11 3.47
CA ASN A 123 -5.25 28.21 3.66
C ASN A 123 -4.90 29.47 2.83
N ASN A 124 -3.62 29.85 2.78
CA ASN A 124 -3.12 31.00 2.03
C ASN A 124 -1.58 30.93 1.87
N PRO A 125 -0.99 31.75 0.97
CA PRO A 125 0.45 31.74 0.70
C PRO A 125 1.35 32.22 1.85
N GLN A 126 0.79 32.93 2.84
CA GLN A 126 1.57 33.51 3.94
C GLN A 126 1.70 32.55 5.13
N ASP A 127 0.59 31.96 5.57
CA ASP A 127 0.52 31.12 6.76
C ASP A 127 0.80 29.65 6.45
N LEU A 128 0.48 29.19 5.23
CA LEU A 128 0.69 27.83 4.75
C LEU A 128 0.16 26.75 5.72
N ASN A 129 -1.00 27.00 6.34
CA ASN A 129 -1.66 26.00 7.19
C ASN A 129 -2.34 24.97 6.28
N ILE A 130 -1.96 23.71 6.42
CA ILE A 130 -2.52 22.59 5.67
C ILE A 130 -3.95 22.34 6.16
N LEU A 131 -4.91 22.48 5.26
CA LEU A 131 -6.33 22.27 5.49
C LEU A 131 -6.81 20.89 5.06
N ALA A 132 -6.17 20.33 4.02
CA ALA A 132 -6.48 19.00 3.52
C ALA A 132 -5.26 18.38 2.85
N VAL A 133 -5.20 17.05 2.92
CA VAL A 133 -4.30 16.23 2.11
C VAL A 133 -5.18 15.49 1.11
N ILE A 134 -4.81 15.52 -0.16
CA ILE A 134 -5.50 14.84 -1.26
C ILE A 134 -4.62 13.72 -1.80
N ASP A 135 -5.11 13.01 -2.82
CA ASP A 135 -4.35 11.98 -3.52
C ASP A 135 -3.93 10.81 -2.61
N TRP A 136 -4.95 10.13 -2.08
CA TRP A 136 -4.82 8.96 -1.21
C TRP A 136 -4.92 7.64 -1.98
N GLU A 137 -4.63 7.66 -3.29
CA GLU A 137 -4.70 6.47 -4.15
C GLU A 137 -3.67 5.41 -3.78
#